data_AF-E5X076-F1
#
_entry.id   AF-E5X076-F1
#
_cell.length_a   1.000
_cell.length_b   1.000
_cell.length_c   1.000
_cell.angle_alpha   90.00
_cell.angle_beta   90.00
_cell.angle_gamma   90.00
#
_symmetry.space_group_name_H-M   'P 1'
#
loop_
_entity.id
_entity.type
_entity.pdbx_description
1 polymer ?
#
loop_
_entity_poly.entity_id
_entity_poly.type
_entity_poly.pdbx_seq_one_letter_code
_entity_poly.pdbx_strand_id
1 'polypeptide(L)'
;MSIVVHETSRAILLLTAYKPGGKFGALQIDLSTDKVLSFQEKPEGDRNWINAGYFVCEPEVFGYIPENDDMAIFERTPLGV
;
A
#
# COMPACT_ATOMS: atom_id res chain seq x y z
N MET A 1 6.75 -6.78 -9.13
CA MET A 1 7.75 -7.18 -8.12
C MET A 1 8.97 -7.74 -8.83
N SER A 2 10.19 -7.24 -8.58
CA SER A 2 11.42 -7.74 -9.22
C SER A 2 12.42 -8.20 -8.17
N ILE A 3 12.89 -9.45 -8.28
CA ILE A 3 13.95 -10.00 -7.42
C ILE A 3 15.21 -9.15 -7.53
N VAL A 4 15.55 -8.69 -8.73
CA VAL A 4 16.72 -7.81 -8.97
C VAL A 4 16.63 -6.51 -8.16
N VAL A 5 15.43 -5.95 -7.99
CA VAL A 5 15.24 -4.73 -7.18
C VAL A 5 15.45 -5.04 -5.69
N HIS A 6 15.01 -6.21 -5.21
CA HIS A 6 15.27 -6.65 -3.85
C HIS A 6 16.78 -6.82 -3.60
N GLU A 7 17.46 -7.62 -4.43
CA GLU A 7 18.89 -7.90 -4.33
C GLU A 7 19.75 -6.62 -4.34
N THR A 8 19.42 -5.66 -5.20
CA THR A 8 20.17 -4.40 -5.31
C THR A 8 19.90 -3.44 -4.14
N SER A 9 18.71 -3.47 -3.55
CA SER A 9 18.34 -2.62 -2.42
C SER A 9 19.00 -3.01 -1.09
N ARG A 10 19.40 -4.28 -0.96
CA ARG A 10 19.91 -4.88 0.30
C ARG A 10 18.96 -4.76 1.49
N ALA A 11 17.66 -4.53 1.22
CA ALA A 11 16.64 -4.57 2.25
C ALA A 11 16.37 -6.03 2.64
N ILE A 12 16.00 -6.26 3.90
CA ILE A 12 15.60 -7.60 4.40
C ILE A 12 14.23 -8.01 3.81
N LEU A 13 13.41 -7.03 3.42
CA LEU A 13 12.09 -7.24 2.85
C LEU A 13 11.77 -6.15 1.83
N LEU A 14 11.24 -6.56 0.69
CA LEU A 14 10.58 -5.70 -0.30
C LEU A 14 9.10 -6.09 -0.37
N LEU A 15 8.22 -5.12 -0.55
CA LEU A 15 6.80 -5.35 -0.86
C LEU A 15 6.38 -4.62 -2.14
N THR A 16 5.32 -5.11 -2.78
CA THR A 16 4.69 -4.41 -3.89
C THR A 16 3.68 -3.39 -3.36
N ALA A 17 3.89 -2.10 -3.67
CA ALA A 17 2.92 -1.05 -3.42
C ALA A 17 1.97 -0.88 -4.61
N TYR A 18 0.69 -0.66 -4.34
CA TYR A 18 -0.32 -0.33 -5.35
C TYR A 18 -1.03 0.97 -4.95
N LYS A 19 -1.29 1.85 -5.93
CA LYS A 19 -2.09 3.06 -5.73
C LYS A 19 -3.47 2.85 -6.36
N PRO A 20 -4.54 2.69 -5.56
CA PRO A 20 -5.86 2.42 -6.11
C PRO A 20 -6.42 3.65 -6.85
N GLY A 21 -6.65 3.51 -8.15
CA GLY A 21 -7.41 4.49 -8.95
C GLY A 21 -8.85 4.62 -8.48
N GLY A 22 -9.45 5.82 -8.58
CA GLY A 22 -10.81 6.20 -8.16
C GLY A 22 -11.82 5.07 -8.28
N LYS A 23 -12.59 4.76 -7.21
CA LYS A 23 -13.67 3.77 -7.32
C LYS A 23 -14.90 4.36 -8.01
N PHE A 24 -15.11 5.65 -7.83
CA PHE A 24 -16.27 6.39 -8.30
C PHE A 24 -15.82 7.65 -9.04
N GLY A 25 -16.71 8.21 -9.86
CA GLY A 25 -16.50 9.53 -10.42
C GLY A 25 -16.49 10.61 -9.34
N ALA A 26 -15.62 11.60 -9.48
CA ALA A 26 -15.56 12.78 -8.64
C ALA A 26 -16.32 13.93 -9.27
N LEU A 27 -17.05 14.68 -8.44
CA LEU A 27 -17.74 15.90 -8.81
C LEU A 27 -17.06 17.09 -8.14
N GLN A 28 -16.84 18.16 -8.90
CA GLN A 28 -16.55 19.46 -8.33
C GLN A 28 -17.86 20.23 -8.24
N ILE A 29 -18.27 20.60 -7.02
CA ILE A 29 -19.53 21.27 -6.75
C ILE A 29 -19.25 22.68 -6.21
N ASP A 30 -19.91 23.68 -6.78
CA ASP A 30 -19.97 25.00 -6.18
C ASP A 30 -21.00 25.00 -5.04
N LEU A 31 -20.52 25.05 -3.80
CA LEU A 31 -21.36 25.00 -2.59
C LEU A 31 -22.21 26.26 -2.38
N SER A 32 -21.95 27.34 -3.12
CA SER A 32 -22.77 28.57 -3.02
C SER A 32 -23.99 28.54 -3.94
N THR A 33 -23.93 27.75 -5.03
CA THR A 33 -24.98 27.69 -6.05
C THR A 33 -25.59 26.30 -6.25
N ASP A 34 -25.05 25.28 -5.56
CA ASP A 34 -25.39 23.85 -5.70
C ASP A 34 -25.24 23.32 -7.14
N LYS A 35 -24.39 23.94 -7.95
CA LYS A 35 -24.14 23.52 -9.33
C LYS A 35 -22.91 22.63 -9.43
N VAL A 36 -23.00 21.62 -10.29
CA VAL A 36 -21.86 20.81 -10.71
C VAL A 36 -21.02 21.62 -11.70
N LEU A 37 -19.74 21.81 -11.36
CA LEU A 37 -18.75 22.49 -12.21
C LEU A 37 -18.02 21.52 -13.13
N SER A 38 -17.72 20.32 -12.64
CA SER A 38 -17.03 19.29 -13.41
C SER A 38 -17.31 17.88 -12.90
N PHE A 39 -17.13 16.88 -13.77
CA PHE A 39 -17.18 15.46 -13.46
C PHE A 39 -15.95 14.77 -14.04
N GLN A 40 -15.30 13.93 -13.25
CA GLN A 40 -14.20 13.10 -13.69
C GLN A 40 -14.49 11.65 -13.29
N GLU A 41 -14.52 10.72 -14.24
CA GLU A 41 -14.72 9.31 -13.95
C GLU A 41 -13.43 8.69 -13.41
N LYS A 42 -13.53 8.06 -12.22
CA LYS A 42 -12.43 7.33 -11.56
C LYS A 42 -11.09 8.09 -11.57
N PRO A 43 -11.05 9.35 -11.12
CA PRO A 43 -9.78 10.09 -11.06
C PRO A 43 -8.77 9.32 -10.23
N GLU A 44 -7.50 9.48 -10.56
CA GLU A 44 -6.43 9.11 -9.65
C GLU A 44 -6.57 9.97 -8.39
N GLY A 45 -7.30 9.48 -7.40
CA GLY A 45 -7.49 10.21 -6.15
C GLY A 45 -6.20 10.31 -5.34
N ASP A 46 -6.24 11.11 -4.28
CA ASP A 46 -5.19 11.26 -3.26
C ASP A 46 -4.97 10.01 -2.40
N ARG A 47 -5.40 8.83 -2.86
CA ARG A 47 -5.29 7.62 -2.07
C ARG A 47 -3.83 7.25 -1.86
N ASN A 48 -3.49 7.05 -0.59
CA ASN A 48 -2.20 6.55 -0.16
C ASN A 48 -1.87 5.23 -0.87
N TRP A 49 -0.58 5.01 -1.09
CA TRP A 49 -0.08 3.70 -1.48
C TRP A 49 -0.50 2.65 -0.47
N ILE A 50 -0.99 1.52 -0.95
CA ILE A 50 -1.34 0.36 -0.12
C ILE A 50 -0.38 -0.80 -0.41
N ASN A 51 -0.24 -1.69 0.56
CA ASN A 51 0.43 -2.97 0.37
C ASN A 51 -0.44 -3.87 -0.53
N ALA A 52 0.13 -4.37 -1.62
CA ALA A 52 -0.55 -5.24 -2.59
C ALA A 52 -0.45 -6.74 -2.27
N GLY A 53 0.18 -7.12 -1.15
CA GLY A 53 0.23 -8.49 -0.63
C GLY A 53 1.35 -9.36 -1.21
N TYR A 54 2.24 -8.81 -2.04
CA TYR A 54 3.38 -9.54 -2.60
C TYR A 54 4.68 -9.07 -1.97
N PHE A 55 5.46 -10.02 -1.48
CA PHE A 55 6.72 -9.79 -0.76
C PHE A 55 7.86 -10.59 -1.38
N VAL A 56 9.07 -10.07 -1.22
CA VAL A 56 10.33 -10.81 -1.36
C VAL A 56 11.09 -10.55 -0.08
N CYS A 57 11.54 -11.62 0.59
CA CYS A 57 12.15 -11.53 1.91
C CYS A 57 13.45 -12.33 1.93
N GLU A 58 14.46 -11.79 2.60
CA GLU A 58 15.59 -12.58 3.08
C GLU A 58 15.20 -13.34 4.37
N PRO A 59 15.87 -14.46 4.70
CA PRO A 59 15.58 -15.26 5.90
C PRO A 59 15.64 -14.48 7.22
N GLU A 60 16.40 -13.39 7.28
CA GLU A 60 16.55 -12.50 8.43
C GLU A 60 15.21 -11.92 8.91
N VAL A 61 14.17 -11.90 8.06
CA VAL A 61 12.82 -11.48 8.44
C VAL A 61 12.24 -12.27 9.62
N PHE A 62 12.62 -13.55 9.77
CA PHE A 62 12.14 -14.39 10.87
C PHE A 62 12.61 -13.89 12.24
N GLY A 63 13.70 -13.12 12.31
CA GLY A 63 14.17 -12.50 13.55
C GLY A 63 13.25 -11.41 14.09
N TYR A 64 12.30 -10.91 13.28
CA TYR A 64 11.32 -9.90 13.68
C TYR A 64 9.98 -10.51 14.11
N ILE A 65 9.79 -11.81 13.88
CA ILE A 65 8.57 -12.53 14.26
C ILE A 65 8.74 -13.03 15.71
N PRO A 66 7.79 -12.73 16.62
CA PRO A 66 7.85 -13.25 17.99
C PRO A 66 7.94 -14.78 18.04
N GLU A 67 8.73 -15.30 18.98
CA GLU A 67 8.85 -16.75 19.16
C GLU A 67 7.48 -17.40 19.44
N ASN A 68 7.21 -18.51 18.75
CA ASN A 68 5.95 -19.25 18.83
C ASN A 68 4.69 -18.47 18.36
N ASP A 69 4.84 -17.41 17.56
CA ASP A 69 3.72 -16.74 16.90
C ASP A 69 3.57 -17.20 15.44
N ASP A 70 2.75 -18.23 15.23
CA ASP A 70 2.40 -18.76 13.91
C ASP A 70 1.32 -17.94 13.19
N MET A 71 0.77 -16.93 13.87
CA MET A 71 -0.32 -16.07 13.38
C MET A 71 0.13 -14.61 13.16
N ALA A 72 1.44 -14.36 13.20
CA ALA A 72 2.01 -13.04 12.98
C ALA A 72 1.62 -12.49 11.59
N ILE A 73 1.02 -11.29 11.59
CA ILE A 73 0.61 -10.57 10.38
C ILE A 73 1.44 -9.29 10.27
N PHE A 74 2.20 -9.17 9.20
CA PHE A 74 3.19 -8.10 9.01
C PHE A 74 2.56 -6.70 9.02
N GLU A 75 1.33 -6.56 8.56
CA GLU A 75 0.66 -5.26 8.41
C GLU A 75 -0.13 -4.83 9.65
N ARG A 76 -0.29 -5.69 10.66
CA ARG A 76 -1.20 -5.42 11.79
C ARG A 76 -0.59 -4.52 12.84
N THR A 77 0.65 -4.82 13.23
CA THR A 77 1.39 -4.11 14.26
C THR A 77 2.86 -4.07 13.86
N PRO A 78 3.63 -3.07 14.31
CA PRO A 78 5.07 -3.08 14.14
C PRO A 78 5.65 -4.42 14.65
N LEU A 79 6.52 -5.04 13.84
CA LEU A 79 7.26 -6.23 14.21
C LEU A 79 8.63 -5.82 14.77
N GLY A 80 8.94 -6.27 15.99
CA GLY A 80 10.12 -5.87 16.74
C GLY A 80 9.94 -4.60 17.57
N VAL A 81 10.58 -4.58 18.74
CA VAL A 81 10.93 -3.41 19.56
C VAL A 81 12.42 -3.42 19.81
#